data_AF-A0A8J9ZN43-F1
#
_entry.id   AF-A0A8J9ZN43-F1
#
_cell.length_a   1.000
_cell.length_b   1.000
_cell.length_c   1.000
_cell.angle_alpha   90.00
_cell.angle_beta   90.00
_cell.angle_gamma   90.00
#
_symmetry.space_group_name_H-M   'P 1'
#
loop_
_entity.id
_entity.type
_entity.pdbx_description
1 polymer ?
#
loop_
_entity_poly.entity_id
_entity_poly.type
_entity_poly.pdbx_seq_one_letter_code
_entity_poly.pdbx_strand_id
1 'polypeptide(L)'
;MEGCGLQCIKYLLFAFNLIFWLAGAGMIGVGIYVMVAYGVPDVLSLLSISELVLKGGAIGLIVVGSIVFIVGFLGCCGAIKENRCMLGTFFTLLLILFLAEVGVAIYAFVQRGQFFSLIGTAVDTASTVPYGQDLAVKTLVDFTQTYLKCCGMNATDNWGTPAPDSCACAADMTASTICTNDVYNTPCKANIIAFLQQQVLIVGGIGIGIGLTQLIGMIFACCLFQAKGKEGEIV
;
A
#
# COMPACT_ATOMS: atom_id res chain seq x y z
N MET A 1 12.86 35.90 -22.86
CA MET A 1 13.68 35.65 -21.66
C MET A 1 12.88 34.73 -20.77
N GLU A 2 13.18 33.44 -20.75
CA GLU A 2 12.59 32.54 -19.75
C GLU A 2 12.96 33.10 -18.37
N GLY A 3 11.96 33.47 -17.56
CA GLY A 3 12.23 33.96 -16.22
C GLY A 3 12.89 32.87 -15.38
N CYS A 4 13.80 33.24 -14.47
CA CYS A 4 14.49 32.33 -13.54
C CYS A 4 13.52 31.34 -12.85
N GLY A 5 12.28 31.76 -12.58
CA GLY A 5 11.22 30.90 -12.01
C GLY A 5 10.78 29.74 -12.92
N LEU A 6 10.69 29.93 -14.24
CA LEU A 6 10.25 28.86 -15.16
C LEU A 6 11.33 27.77 -15.30
N GLN A 7 12.60 28.19 -15.33
CA GLN A 7 13.75 27.30 -15.34
C GLN A 7 13.81 26.47 -14.04
N CYS A 8 13.56 27.11 -12.89
CA CYS A 8 13.45 26.40 -11.60
C CYS A 8 12.33 25.34 -11.63
N ILE A 9 11.12 25.71 -12.09
CA ILE A 9 9.98 24.79 -12.21
C ILE A 9 10.32 23.59 -13.12
N LYS A 10 11.00 23.83 -14.25
CA LYS A 10 11.42 22.78 -15.18
C LYS A 10 12.32 21.74 -14.50
N TYR A 11 13.38 22.19 -13.81
CA TYR A 11 14.32 21.28 -13.16
C TYR A 11 13.70 20.57 -11.95
N LEU A 12 12.87 21.26 -11.17
CA LEU A 12 12.14 20.64 -10.06
C LEU A 12 11.17 19.57 -10.56
N LEU A 13 10.38 19.86 -11.61
CA LEU A 13 9.45 18.90 -12.19
C LEU A 13 10.19 17.70 -12.77
N PHE A 14 11.32 17.91 -13.44
CA PHE A 14 12.16 16.81 -13.94
C PHE A 14 12.72 15.94 -12.80
N ALA A 15 13.36 16.55 -11.80
CA ALA A 15 13.98 15.83 -10.70
C ALA A 15 12.95 15.03 -9.90
N PHE A 16 11.81 15.63 -9.60
CA PHE A 16 10.71 14.96 -8.91
C PHE A 16 10.20 13.76 -9.70
N ASN A 17 9.84 13.95 -10.97
CA ASN A 17 9.35 12.84 -11.80
C ASN A 17 10.41 11.76 -12.03
N LEU A 18 11.70 12.10 -11.99
CA LEU A 18 12.78 11.12 -12.13
C LEU A 18 12.80 10.16 -10.94
N ILE A 19 12.57 10.69 -9.73
CA ILE A 19 12.44 9.87 -8.52
C ILE A 19 11.24 8.92 -8.65
N PHE A 20 10.08 9.41 -9.08
CA PHE A 20 8.90 8.54 -9.32
C PHE A 20 9.15 7.50 -10.39
N TRP A 21 9.82 7.87 -11.47
CA TRP A 21 10.15 6.95 -12.55
C TRP A 21 11.03 5.79 -12.05
N LEU A 22 12.09 6.10 -11.28
CA LEU A 22 12.96 5.09 -10.67
C LEU A 22 12.21 4.27 -9.61
N ALA A 23 11.37 4.89 -8.79
CA ALA A 23 10.55 4.20 -7.81
C ALA A 23 9.57 3.23 -8.48
N GLY A 24 8.91 3.64 -9.57
CA GLY A 24 8.02 2.79 -10.36
C GLY A 24 8.77 1.58 -10.95
N ALA A 25 9.96 1.79 -11.51
CA ALA A 25 10.81 0.70 -11.98
C ALA A 25 11.19 -0.28 -10.85
N GLY A 26 11.51 0.24 -9.67
CA GLY A 26 11.79 -0.56 -8.47
C GLY A 26 10.58 -1.38 -8.02
N MET A 27 9.39 -0.78 -7.98
CA MET A 27 8.14 -1.46 -7.63
C MET A 27 7.83 -2.61 -8.59
N ILE A 28 7.99 -2.39 -9.89
CA ILE A 28 7.83 -3.43 -10.92
C ILE A 28 8.84 -4.55 -10.69
N GLY A 29 10.12 -4.20 -10.46
CA GLY A 29 11.18 -5.18 -10.20
C GLY A 29 10.89 -6.06 -8.99
N VAL A 30 10.48 -5.46 -7.87
CA VAL A 30 10.08 -6.19 -6.65
C VAL A 30 8.86 -7.06 -6.91
N GLY A 31 7.83 -6.54 -7.58
CA GLY A 31 6.63 -7.30 -7.90
C GLY A 31 6.91 -8.52 -8.79
N ILE A 32 7.74 -8.36 -9.83
CA ILE A 32 8.19 -9.47 -10.69
C ILE A 32 9.04 -10.45 -9.89
N TYR A 33 9.95 -9.98 -9.05
CA TYR A 33 10.77 -10.85 -8.21
C TYR A 33 9.92 -11.74 -7.31
N VAL A 34 8.92 -11.17 -6.62
CA VAL A 34 7.99 -11.93 -5.78
C VAL A 34 7.20 -12.94 -6.63
N MET A 35 6.71 -12.53 -7.80
CA MET A 35 5.99 -13.44 -8.71
C MET A 35 6.86 -14.59 -9.23
N VAL A 36 8.15 -14.38 -9.46
CA VAL A 36 9.04 -15.45 -9.96
C VAL A 36 9.55 -16.33 -8.82
N ALA A 37 9.97 -15.73 -7.70
CA ALA A 37 10.47 -16.47 -6.55
C ALA A 37 9.38 -17.33 -5.89
N TYR A 38 8.12 -16.90 -5.96
CA TYR A 38 6.99 -17.59 -5.32
C TYR A 38 5.90 -18.04 -6.31
N GLY A 39 6.12 -17.97 -7.63
CA GLY A 39 5.08 -18.21 -8.64
C GLY A 39 5.49 -19.00 -9.89
N VAL A 40 6.28 -20.07 -9.72
CA VAL A 40 6.39 -21.17 -10.71
C VAL A 40 5.59 -22.37 -10.19
N PRO A 41 4.81 -23.08 -11.02
CA PRO A 41 3.73 -23.93 -10.52
C PRO A 41 4.27 -25.26 -10.01
N ASP A 42 4.11 -25.50 -8.72
CA ASP A 42 3.76 -26.82 -8.24
C ASP A 42 2.51 -26.71 -7.37
N VAL A 43 1.50 -27.47 -7.78
CA VAL A 43 0.33 -27.89 -6.98
C VAL A 43 -0.65 -26.77 -6.58
N LEU A 44 -1.58 -26.50 -7.49
CA LEU A 44 -2.95 -26.12 -7.15
C LEU A 44 -3.47 -27.02 -6.02
N SER A 45 -4.15 -26.41 -5.03
CA SER A 45 -4.67 -26.99 -3.78
C SER A 45 -3.60 -26.94 -2.67
N LEU A 46 -3.67 -26.10 -1.63
CA LEU A 46 -4.73 -26.06 -0.61
C LEU A 46 -4.77 -24.70 0.14
N LEU A 47 -4.19 -23.64 -0.43
CA LEU A 47 -3.92 -22.38 0.27
C LEU A 47 -4.49 -21.14 -0.44
N SER A 48 -5.81 -20.99 -0.39
CA SER A 48 -6.51 -19.91 -1.11
C SER A 48 -6.34 -18.51 -0.52
N ILE A 49 -5.82 -18.34 0.70
CA ILE A 49 -5.82 -17.03 1.38
C ILE A 49 -4.43 -16.38 1.39
N SER A 50 -3.37 -17.11 1.74
CA SER A 50 -2.00 -16.56 1.84
C SER A 50 -1.35 -16.35 0.48
N GLU A 51 -1.49 -17.30 -0.45
CA GLU A 51 -1.03 -17.11 -1.83
C GLU A 51 -1.79 -15.98 -2.52
N LEU A 52 -3.09 -15.84 -2.26
CA LEU A 52 -3.91 -14.80 -2.89
C LEU A 52 -3.49 -13.40 -2.43
N VAL A 53 -3.17 -13.23 -1.14
CA VAL A 53 -2.69 -11.95 -0.61
C VAL A 53 -1.28 -11.63 -1.12
N LEU A 54 -0.38 -12.61 -1.17
CA LEU A 54 1.00 -12.39 -1.65
C LEU A 54 1.03 -12.15 -3.17
N LYS A 55 0.33 -12.96 -3.96
CA LYS A 55 0.18 -12.79 -5.42
C LYS A 55 -0.58 -11.51 -5.73
N GLY A 56 -1.66 -11.21 -4.99
CA GLY A 56 -2.42 -9.98 -5.13
C GLY A 56 -1.58 -8.73 -4.83
N GLY A 57 -0.76 -8.77 -3.78
CA GLY A 57 0.18 -7.70 -3.45
C GLY A 57 1.26 -7.50 -4.52
N ALA A 58 1.83 -8.60 -5.04
CA ALA A 58 2.83 -8.54 -6.10
C ALA A 58 2.26 -8.00 -7.42
N ILE A 59 1.07 -8.47 -7.83
CA ILE A 59 0.35 -7.95 -9.00
C ILE A 59 0.02 -6.47 -8.78
N GLY A 60 -0.45 -6.09 -7.59
CA GLY A 60 -0.71 -4.70 -7.22
C GLY A 60 0.54 -3.82 -7.35
N LEU A 61 1.69 -4.28 -6.86
CA LEU A 61 2.97 -3.58 -7.02
C LEU A 61 3.36 -3.39 -8.49
N ILE A 62 3.15 -4.40 -9.33
CA ILE A 62 3.44 -4.30 -10.78
C ILE A 62 2.50 -3.29 -11.44
N VAL A 63 1.20 -3.36 -11.17
CA VAL A 63 0.19 -2.48 -11.79
C VAL A 63 0.42 -1.02 -11.37
N VAL A 64 0.49 -0.76 -10.06
CA VAL A 64 0.73 0.59 -9.53
C VAL A 64 2.11 1.10 -9.98
N GLY A 65 3.14 0.25 -9.91
CA GLY A 65 4.49 0.58 -10.36
C GLY A 65 4.54 0.95 -11.84
N SER A 66 3.79 0.25 -12.70
CA SER A 66 3.68 0.55 -14.13
C SER A 66 3.03 1.90 -14.40
N ILE A 67 1.96 2.23 -13.67
CA ILE A 67 1.31 3.55 -13.77
C ILE A 67 2.29 4.65 -13.36
N VAL A 68 2.97 4.49 -12.22
CA VAL A 68 3.96 5.46 -11.71
C VAL A 68 5.13 5.62 -12.68
N PHE A 69 5.62 4.51 -13.26
CA PHE A 69 6.69 4.53 -14.26
C PHE A 69 6.30 5.31 -15.52
N ILE A 70 5.11 5.05 -16.09
CA ILE A 70 4.64 5.74 -17.29
C ILE A 70 4.44 7.23 -17.03
N VAL A 71 3.78 7.58 -15.92
CA VAL A 71 3.53 8.98 -15.54
C VAL A 71 4.85 9.71 -15.29
N GLY A 72 5.78 9.10 -14.55
CA GLY A 72 7.11 9.66 -14.30
C GLY A 72 7.90 9.88 -15.60
N PHE A 73 7.87 8.92 -16.52
CA PHE A 73 8.54 9.05 -17.82
C PHE A 73 7.99 10.23 -18.64
N LEU A 74 6.66 10.36 -18.72
CA LEU A 74 6.00 11.46 -19.42
C LEU A 74 6.31 12.82 -18.77
N GLY A 75 6.32 12.89 -17.43
CA GLY A 75 6.70 14.09 -16.70
C GLY A 75 8.15 14.50 -16.94
N CYS A 76 9.09 13.56 -16.87
CA CYS A 76 10.51 13.80 -17.12
C CYS A 76 10.78 14.25 -18.56
N CYS A 77 10.33 13.45 -19.54
CA CYS A 77 10.57 13.71 -20.94
C CYS A 77 9.83 14.95 -21.41
N GLY A 78 8.60 15.15 -20.93
CA GLY A 78 7.83 16.36 -21.21
C GLY A 78 8.55 17.61 -20.70
N ALA A 79 9.06 17.60 -19.47
CA ALA A 79 9.76 18.74 -18.88
C ALA A 79 11.06 19.06 -19.62
N ILE A 80 11.90 18.06 -19.94
CA ILE A 80 13.19 18.29 -20.62
C ILE A 80 13.01 18.65 -22.08
N LYS A 81 12.20 17.88 -22.82
CA LYS A 81 11.99 18.09 -24.26
C LYS A 81 11.04 19.25 -24.56
N GLU A 82 10.43 19.83 -23.52
CA GLU A 82 9.47 20.93 -23.64
C GLU A 82 8.32 20.61 -24.61
N ASN A 83 7.96 19.34 -24.72
CA ASN A 83 6.94 18.87 -25.65
C ASN A 83 5.55 19.07 -25.02
N ARG A 84 4.79 20.01 -25.58
CA ARG A 84 3.43 20.33 -25.11
C ARG A 84 2.50 19.12 -25.08
N CYS A 85 2.55 18.26 -26.09
CA CYS A 85 1.71 17.06 -26.11
C CYS A 85 2.04 16.13 -24.94
N MET A 86 3.33 15.94 -24.62
CA MET A 86 3.74 15.11 -23.48
C MET A 86 3.32 15.73 -22.14
N LEU A 87 3.46 17.05 -21.98
CA LEU A 87 2.98 17.78 -20.80
C LEU A 87 1.46 17.69 -20.65
N GLY A 88 0.72 17.82 -21.75
CA GLY A 88 -0.73 17.70 -21.79
C GLY A 88 -1.20 16.30 -21.39
N THR A 89 -0.56 15.26 -21.93
CA THR A 89 -0.84 13.87 -21.54
C THR A 89 -0.50 13.62 -20.07
N PHE A 90 0.64 14.09 -19.58
CA PHE A 90 1.02 14.01 -18.16
C PHE A 90 -0.02 14.67 -17.26
N PHE A 91 -0.44 15.89 -17.57
CA PHE A 91 -1.50 16.60 -16.84
C PHE A 91 -2.82 15.81 -16.84
N THR A 92 -3.23 15.32 -18.01
CA THR A 92 -4.49 14.57 -18.16
C THR A 92 -4.47 13.27 -17.35
N LEU A 93 -3.35 12.55 -17.36
CA LEU A 93 -3.19 11.34 -16.54
C LEU A 93 -3.21 11.65 -15.04
N LEU A 94 -2.53 12.71 -14.58
CA LEU A 94 -2.60 13.12 -13.18
C LEU A 94 -4.03 13.51 -12.77
N LEU A 95 -4.78 14.19 -13.63
CA LEU A 95 -6.17 14.54 -13.36
C LEU A 95 -7.05 13.29 -13.22
N ILE A 96 -6.90 12.32 -14.13
CA ILE A 96 -7.63 11.05 -14.06
C ILE A 96 -7.29 10.30 -12.76
N LEU A 97 -6.01 10.25 -12.39
CA LEU A 97 -5.56 9.60 -11.15
C LEU A 97 -6.11 10.31 -9.91
N PHE A 98 -6.12 11.64 -9.89
CA PHE A 98 -6.68 12.43 -8.79
C PHE A 98 -8.18 12.17 -8.62
N LEU A 99 -8.94 12.16 -9.72
CA LEU A 99 -10.37 11.85 -9.67
C LEU A 99 -10.63 10.41 -9.22
N ALA A 100 -9.82 9.46 -9.70
CA ALA A 100 -9.90 8.07 -9.26
C ALA A 100 -9.57 7.93 -7.76
N GLU A 101 -8.55 8.64 -7.26
CA GLU A 101 -8.16 8.67 -5.86
C GLU A 101 -9.27 9.21 -4.96
N VAL A 102 -9.91 10.31 -5.36
CA VAL A 102 -11.10 10.84 -4.66
C VAL A 102 -12.24 9.83 -4.68
N GLY A 103 -12.50 9.19 -5.83
CA GLY A 103 -13.53 8.16 -5.96
C GLY A 103 -13.28 6.95 -5.05
N VAL A 104 -12.04 6.46 -5.00
CA VAL A 104 -11.63 5.36 -4.12
C VAL A 104 -11.75 5.76 -2.66
N ALA A 105 -11.34 6.99 -2.29
CA ALA A 105 -11.47 7.49 -0.93
C ALA A 105 -12.93 7.56 -0.47
N ILE A 106 -13.83 8.07 -1.32
CA ILE A 106 -15.27 8.10 -1.04
C ILE A 106 -15.81 6.67 -0.90
N TYR A 107 -15.49 5.78 -1.85
CA TYR A 107 -15.94 4.40 -1.80
C TYR A 107 -15.47 3.68 -0.52
N ALA A 108 -14.19 3.83 -0.16
CA ALA A 108 -13.61 3.26 1.05
C ALA A 108 -14.27 3.81 2.32
N PHE A 109 -14.60 5.11 2.35
CA PHE A 109 -15.31 5.72 3.47
C PHE A 109 -16.72 5.14 3.64
N VAL A 110 -17.48 5.04 2.55
CA VAL A 110 -18.83 4.44 2.55
C VAL A 110 -18.79 2.97 2.97
N GLN A 111 -17.79 2.22 2.50
CA GLN A 111 -17.66 0.79 2.77
C GLN A 111 -16.88 0.45 4.03
N ARG A 112 -16.47 1.43 4.85
CA ARG A 112 -15.63 1.17 6.04
C ARG A 112 -16.26 0.15 6.97
N GLY A 113 -17.58 0.23 7.18
CA GLY A 113 -18.31 -0.69 8.07
C GLY A 113 -18.29 -2.12 7.55
N GLN A 114 -18.54 -2.31 6.25
CA GLN A 114 -18.49 -3.62 5.62
C GLN A 114 -17.07 -4.20 5.64
N PHE A 115 -16.05 -3.36 5.42
CA PHE A 115 -14.65 -3.78 5.49
C PHE A 115 -14.27 -4.35 6.86
N PHE A 116 -14.59 -3.65 7.95
CA PHE A 116 -14.31 -4.15 9.30
C PHE A 116 -15.14 -5.41 9.64
N SER A 117 -16.38 -5.51 9.16
CA SER A 117 -17.21 -6.71 9.33
C SER A 117 -16.65 -7.91 8.57
N LEU A 118 -16.17 -7.71 7.34
CA LEU A 118 -15.53 -8.75 6.53
C LEU A 118 -14.27 -9.28 7.23
N ILE A 119 -13.44 -8.38 7.77
CA ILE A 119 -12.24 -8.76 8.52
C ILE A 119 -12.62 -9.53 9.79
N GLY A 120 -13.64 -9.09 10.52
CA GLY A 120 -14.15 -9.82 11.67
C GLY A 120 -14.55 -11.26 11.31
N THR A 121 -15.26 -11.42 10.19
CA THR A 121 -15.71 -12.73 9.68
C THR A 121 -14.55 -13.60 9.19
N ALA A 122 -13.53 -12.98 8.56
CA ALA A 122 -12.32 -13.68 8.13
C ALA A 122 -11.53 -14.21 9.33
N VAL A 123 -11.40 -13.40 10.40
CA VAL A 123 -10.80 -13.83 11.67
C VAL A 123 -11.63 -14.95 12.31
N ASP A 124 -12.95 -14.84 12.29
CA ASP A 124 -13.85 -15.90 12.79
C ASP A 124 -13.63 -17.22 12.05
N THR A 125 -13.50 -17.16 10.72
CA THR A 125 -13.24 -18.34 9.89
C THR A 125 -11.86 -18.93 10.18
N ALA A 126 -10.83 -18.09 10.28
CA ALA A 126 -9.47 -18.52 10.63
C ALA A 126 -9.41 -19.20 12.01
N SER A 127 -10.28 -18.82 12.95
CA SER A 127 -10.37 -19.44 14.27
C SER A 127 -10.85 -20.89 14.25
N THR A 128 -11.52 -21.33 13.19
CA THR A 128 -12.03 -22.71 13.02
C THR A 128 -11.01 -23.66 12.40
N VAL A 129 -9.93 -23.12 11.83
CA VAL A 129 -8.87 -23.92 11.22
C VAL A 129 -7.91 -24.41 12.31
N PRO A 130 -7.61 -25.72 12.39
CA PRO A 130 -6.67 -26.23 13.38
C PRO A 130 -5.27 -25.63 13.20
N TYR A 131 -4.69 -25.09 14.27
CA TYR A 131 -3.35 -24.51 14.24
C TYR A 131 -2.29 -25.54 13.89
N GLY A 132 -1.32 -25.14 13.06
CA GLY A 132 -0.21 -25.98 12.65
C GLY A 132 -0.52 -26.98 11.52
N GLN A 133 -1.77 -27.13 11.09
CA GLN A 133 -2.07 -27.98 9.92
C GLN A 133 -1.54 -27.40 8.61
N ASP A 134 -1.60 -26.07 8.50
CA ASP A 134 -1.12 -25.36 7.33
C ASP A 134 0.04 -24.44 7.73
N LEU A 135 1.19 -24.61 7.06
CA LEU A 135 2.39 -23.86 7.37
C LEU A 135 2.22 -22.35 7.14
N ALA A 136 1.47 -21.94 6.11
CA ALA A 136 1.23 -20.53 5.83
C ALA A 136 0.24 -19.92 6.81
N VAL A 137 -0.82 -20.65 7.19
CA VAL A 137 -1.75 -20.21 8.25
C VAL A 137 -1.02 -20.11 9.58
N LYS A 138 -0.20 -21.12 9.93
CA LYS A 138 0.64 -21.10 11.13
C LYS A 138 1.56 -19.87 11.14
N THR A 139 2.27 -19.63 10.04
CA THR A 139 3.20 -18.49 9.92
C THR A 139 2.48 -17.16 10.09
N LEU A 140 1.31 -17.00 9.47
CA LEU A 140 0.50 -15.78 9.59
C LEU A 140 -0.03 -15.58 11.01
N VAL A 141 -0.51 -16.65 11.64
CA VAL A 141 -1.01 -16.62 13.03
C VAL A 141 0.14 -16.28 13.99
N ASP A 142 1.30 -16.90 13.83
CA ASP A 142 2.48 -16.64 14.67
C ASP A 142 2.97 -15.20 14.54
N PHE A 143 3.05 -14.71 13.31
CA PHE A 143 3.38 -13.32 13.03
C PHE A 143 2.36 -12.38 13.69
N THR A 144 1.06 -12.67 13.56
CA THR A 144 -0.01 -11.86 14.14
C THR A 144 0.09 -11.81 15.66
N GLN A 145 0.24 -12.96 16.32
CA GLN A 145 0.34 -13.08 17.77
C GLN A 145 1.56 -12.34 18.33
N THR A 146 2.71 -12.51 17.68
CA THR A 146 3.96 -11.86 18.08
C THR A 146 3.90 -10.34 17.85
N TYR A 147 3.42 -9.92 16.68
CA TYR A 147 3.42 -8.51 16.27
C TYR A 147 2.35 -7.68 16.99
N LEU A 148 1.15 -8.24 17.13
CA LEU A 148 0.01 -7.56 17.77
C LEU A 148 -0.14 -7.89 19.26
N LYS A 149 0.77 -8.70 19.83
CA LYS A 149 0.80 -9.06 21.26
C LYS A 149 -0.54 -9.60 21.76
N CYS A 150 -1.01 -10.65 21.08
CA CYS A 150 -2.29 -11.30 21.34
C CYS A 150 -2.10 -12.82 21.30
N CYS A 151 -3.03 -13.59 21.85
CA CYS A 151 -3.03 -15.04 21.73
C CYS A 151 -4.40 -15.55 21.27
N GLY A 152 -4.38 -16.50 20.34
CA GLY A 152 -5.60 -17.04 19.75
C GLY A 152 -6.35 -16.06 18.84
N MET A 153 -7.22 -16.56 17.97
CA MET A 153 -7.94 -15.70 17.02
C MET A 153 -9.14 -15.04 17.69
N ASN A 154 -10.08 -15.86 18.19
CA ASN A 154 -11.33 -15.40 18.80
C ASN A 154 -11.32 -15.46 20.32
N ALA A 155 -10.68 -16.48 20.89
CA ALA A 155 -10.41 -16.61 22.31
C ALA A 155 -8.94 -16.99 22.52
N THR A 156 -8.45 -16.79 23.74
CA THR A 156 -7.04 -16.95 24.12
C THR A 156 -6.59 -18.40 24.27
N ASP A 157 -7.54 -19.32 24.40
CA ASP A 157 -7.34 -20.76 24.61
C ASP A 157 -7.56 -21.59 23.34
N ASN A 158 -7.79 -20.95 22.18
CA ASN A 158 -8.09 -21.59 20.89
C ASN A 158 -7.12 -22.72 20.47
N TRP A 159 -5.90 -22.75 21.01
CA TRP A 159 -4.84 -23.67 20.59
C TRP A 159 -4.54 -24.81 21.59
N GLY A 160 -5.25 -24.86 22.71
CA GLY A 160 -5.01 -25.85 23.77
C GLY A 160 -3.74 -25.58 24.59
N THR A 161 -3.34 -26.55 25.40
CA THR A 161 -2.16 -26.48 26.28
C THR A 161 -1.12 -27.54 25.87
N PRO A 162 0.16 -27.19 25.65
CA PRO A 162 0.73 -25.84 25.78
C PRO A 162 0.36 -24.91 24.63
N ALA A 163 0.27 -23.60 24.92
CA ALA A 163 0.06 -22.57 23.91
C ALA A 163 1.30 -22.46 22.99
N PRO A 164 1.14 -21.97 21.74
CA PRO A 164 2.25 -21.71 20.83
C PRO A 164 3.27 -20.72 21.40
N ASP A 165 4.54 -20.87 21.03
CA ASP A 165 5.61 -19.94 21.45
C ASP A 165 5.35 -18.48 21.01
N SER A 166 4.62 -18.30 19.90
CA SER A 166 4.17 -16.99 19.39
C SER A 166 3.16 -16.29 20.29
N CYS A 167 2.54 -17.00 21.23
CA CYS A 167 1.69 -16.46 22.28
C CYS A 167 2.47 -16.06 23.55
N ALA A 168 3.76 -16.38 23.63
CA ALA A 168 4.57 -16.12 24.82
C ALA A 168 4.69 -14.61 25.07
N CYS A 169 4.42 -14.23 26.32
CA CYS A 169 4.60 -12.88 26.80
C CYS A 169 6.00 -12.72 27.40
N ALA A 170 6.68 -11.62 27.07
CA ALA A 170 8.00 -11.34 27.63
C ALA A 170 7.93 -11.18 29.16
N ALA A 171 8.85 -11.81 29.89
CA ALA A 171 8.90 -11.81 31.37
C ALA A 171 9.05 -10.42 32.02
N ASP A 172 9.45 -9.41 31.26
CA ASP A 172 9.56 -8.00 31.72
C ASP A 172 8.21 -7.24 31.62
N MET A 173 7.19 -7.86 31.01
CA MET A 173 5.82 -7.33 30.93
C MET A 173 4.94 -7.91 32.05
N THR A 174 5.41 -7.83 33.30
CA THR A 174 4.66 -8.23 34.52
C THR A 174 3.63 -7.19 34.97
N ALA A 175 3.09 -6.40 34.04
CA ALA A 175 1.83 -5.73 34.27
C ALA A 175 0.72 -6.78 34.11
N SER A 176 0.19 -7.25 35.23
CA SER A 176 -0.86 -8.27 35.39
C SER A 176 -2.14 -8.07 34.54
N THR A 177 -2.24 -6.97 33.80
CA THR A 177 -3.37 -6.64 32.92
C THR A 177 -3.25 -7.25 31.51
N ILE A 178 -2.05 -7.54 31.00
CA ILE A 178 -1.84 -7.94 29.58
C ILE A 178 -1.51 -9.43 29.43
N CYS A 179 -0.95 -10.05 30.47
CA CYS A 179 -0.47 -11.42 30.42
C CYS A 179 -1.02 -12.25 31.58
N THR A 180 -1.25 -13.54 31.35
CA THR A 180 -1.71 -14.50 32.34
C THR A 180 -0.93 -15.80 32.12
N ASN A 181 -0.21 -16.27 33.14
CA ASN A 181 0.68 -17.43 33.06
C ASN A 181 1.67 -17.36 31.88
N ASP A 182 2.36 -16.22 31.73
CA ASP A 182 3.33 -15.95 30.66
C ASP A 182 2.77 -16.01 29.22
N VAL A 183 1.45 -15.91 29.06
CA VAL A 183 0.75 -15.89 27.77
C VAL A 183 -0.09 -14.61 27.63
N TYR A 184 -0.18 -14.06 26.41
CA TYR A 184 -1.05 -12.91 26.14
C TYR A 184 -2.53 -13.24 26.43
N ASN A 185 -3.19 -12.39 27.22
CA ASN A 185 -4.58 -12.63 27.68
C ASN A 185 -5.65 -11.97 26.79
N THR A 186 -5.26 -11.45 25.63
CA THR A 186 -6.16 -10.75 24.70
C THR A 186 -6.27 -11.51 23.37
N PRO A 187 -7.48 -11.74 22.84
CA PRO A 187 -7.68 -12.40 21.55
C PRO A 187 -7.24 -11.51 20.38
N CYS A 188 -6.65 -12.11 19.35
CA CYS A 188 -6.12 -11.36 18.21
C CYS A 188 -7.17 -10.61 17.40
N LYS A 189 -8.44 -11.05 17.38
CA LYS A 189 -9.52 -10.31 16.71
C LYS A 189 -9.62 -8.86 17.20
N ALA A 190 -9.54 -8.64 18.50
CA ALA A 190 -9.64 -7.31 19.09
C ALA A 190 -8.45 -6.44 18.66
N ASN A 191 -7.23 -6.96 18.78
CA ASN A 191 -6.01 -6.22 18.43
C ASN A 191 -5.86 -6.00 16.93
N ILE A 192 -6.31 -6.93 16.07
CA ILE A 192 -6.37 -6.74 14.61
C ILE A 192 -7.29 -5.57 14.26
N ILE A 193 -8.51 -5.55 14.80
CA ILE A 193 -9.46 -4.46 14.51
C ILE A 193 -8.93 -3.12 15.03
N ALA A 194 -8.38 -3.09 16.24
CA ALA A 194 -7.80 -1.88 16.82
C ALA A 194 -6.60 -1.37 16.00
N PHE A 195 -5.69 -2.28 15.60
CA PHE A 195 -4.56 -1.97 14.74
C PHE A 195 -5.02 -1.37 13.42
N LEU A 196 -5.99 -2.00 12.74
CA LEU A 196 -6.50 -1.50 11.47
C LEU A 196 -7.14 -0.13 11.60
N GLN A 197 -7.91 0.12 12.66
CA GLN A 197 -8.50 1.44 12.93
C GLN A 197 -7.41 2.50 13.13
N GLN A 198 -6.30 2.17 13.78
CA GLN A 198 -5.17 3.07 13.94
C GLN A 198 -4.45 3.32 12.61
N GLN A 199 -4.28 2.29 11.78
CA GLN A 199 -3.60 2.41 10.48
C GLN A 199 -4.41 3.21 9.46
N VAL A 200 -5.75 3.24 9.55
CA VAL A 200 -6.61 4.04 8.66
C VAL A 200 -6.20 5.51 8.65
N LEU A 201 -5.77 6.07 9.79
CA LEU A 201 -5.29 7.47 9.85
C LEU A 201 -4.00 7.66 9.05
N ILE A 202 -3.05 6.73 9.16
CA ILE A 202 -1.77 6.79 8.45
C ILE A 202 -2.01 6.66 6.95
N VAL A 203 -2.81 5.68 6.53
CA VAL A 203 -3.19 5.48 5.11
C VAL A 203 -3.92 6.70 4.56
N GLY A 204 -4.86 7.27 5.32
CA GLY A 204 -5.54 8.51 4.95
C GLY A 204 -4.57 9.69 4.78
N GLY A 205 -3.60 9.82 5.68
CA GLY A 205 -2.55 10.83 5.57
C GLY A 205 -1.67 10.68 4.33
N ILE A 206 -1.28 9.44 4.00
CA ILE A 206 -0.53 9.13 2.77
C ILE A 206 -1.35 9.52 1.53
N GLY A 207 -2.64 9.18 1.49
CA GLY A 207 -3.53 9.59 0.38
C GLY A 207 -3.59 11.11 0.22
N ILE A 208 -3.82 11.86 1.30
CA ILE A 208 -3.80 13.34 1.23
C ILE A 208 -2.47 13.86 0.67
N GLY A 209 -1.33 13.29 1.10
CA GLY A 209 -0.01 13.66 0.58
C GLY A 209 0.17 13.35 -0.90
N ILE A 210 -0.37 12.23 -1.40
CA ILE A 210 -0.37 11.87 -2.82
C ILE A 210 -1.23 12.86 -3.61
N GLY A 211 -2.45 13.16 -3.15
CA GLY A 211 -3.32 14.13 -3.80
C GLY A 211 -2.70 15.53 -3.89
N LEU A 212 -2.08 16.03 -2.81
CA LEU A 212 -1.36 17.32 -2.83
C LEU A 212 -0.18 17.31 -3.81
N THR A 213 0.56 16.21 -3.83
CA THR A 213 1.66 15.99 -4.78
C THR A 213 1.18 16.06 -6.23
N GLN A 214 0.07 15.40 -6.56
CA GLN A 214 -0.53 15.43 -7.90
C GLN A 214 -0.98 16.85 -8.29
N LEU A 215 -1.61 17.59 -7.37
CA LEU A 215 -2.00 18.99 -7.59
C LEU A 215 -0.81 19.87 -7.94
N ILE A 216 0.30 19.75 -7.20
CA ILE A 216 1.54 20.49 -7.49
C ILE A 216 2.08 20.12 -8.88
N GLY A 217 2.11 18.83 -9.21
CA GLY A 217 2.52 18.34 -10.52
C GLY A 217 1.66 18.92 -11.66
N MET A 218 0.35 18.98 -11.47
CA MET A 218 -0.59 19.58 -12.42
C MET A 218 -0.37 21.09 -12.60
N ILE A 219 -0.14 21.83 -11.50
CA ILE A 219 0.16 23.27 -11.55
C ILE A 219 1.45 23.50 -12.36
N PHE A 220 2.52 22.78 -12.04
CA PHE A 220 3.81 22.92 -12.74
C PHE A 220 3.72 22.54 -14.21
N ALA A 221 3.00 21.46 -14.54
CA ALA A 221 2.75 21.08 -15.93
C ALA A 221 1.97 22.16 -16.68
N CYS A 222 0.94 22.74 -16.06
CA CYS A 222 0.15 23.82 -16.67
C CYS A 222 0.99 25.08 -16.90
N CYS A 223 1.79 25.49 -15.92
CA CYS A 223 2.69 26.65 -16.05
C CYS A 223 3.67 26.47 -17.21
N LEU A 224 4.33 25.31 -17.31
CA LEU A 224 5.26 25.02 -18.40
C LEU A 224 4.55 24.89 -19.76
N PHE A 225 3.36 24.28 -19.79
CA PHE A 225 2.57 24.14 -21.02
C PHE A 225 2.17 25.51 -21.57
N GLN A 226 1.68 26.42 -20.72
CA GLN A 226 1.29 27.78 -21.12
C GLN A 226 2.48 28.63 -21.53
N ALA A 227 3.60 28.53 -20.82
CA ALA A 227 4.81 29.27 -21.15
C ALA A 227 5.32 28.90 -22.54
N LYS A 228 5.42 27.59 -22.83
CA LYS A 228 5.78 27.12 -24.16
C LYS A 228 4.71 27.47 -25.19
N GLY A 229 3.43 27.44 -24.80
CA GLY A 229 2.25 27.95 -25.49
C GLY A 229 2.49 29.25 -26.26
N LYS A 230 2.86 30.26 -25.48
CA LYS A 230 3.07 31.63 -25.95
C LYS A 230 4.30 31.77 -26.85
N GLU A 231 5.36 31.00 -26.60
CA GLU A 231 6.56 31.04 -27.47
C GLU A 231 6.27 30.59 -28.91
N GLY A 232 5.33 29.66 -29.11
CA GLY A 232 4.97 29.18 -30.45
C GLY A 232 3.95 30.03 -31.21
N GLU A 233 3.29 30.99 -30.54
CA GLU A 233 2.41 31.97 -31.20
C GLU A 233 3.17 33.22 -31.69
N ILE A 234 4.41 33.40 -31.25
CA ILE A 234 5.26 34.57 -31.56
C ILE A 234 6.18 34.28 -32.78
N VAL A 235 6.17 33.06 -33.33
CA VAL A 235 6.99 32.63 -34.47
C VAL A 235 6.16 32.48 -35.73
#